data_AF-Q07W98-F1
#
_entry.id   AF-Q07W98-F1
#
_cell.length_a   1.000
_cell.length_b   1.000
_cell.length_c   1.000
_cell.angle_alpha   90.00
_cell.angle_beta   90.00
_cell.angle_gamma   90.00
#
_symmetry.space_group_name_H-M   'P 1'
#
loop_
_entity.id
_entity.type
_entity.pdbx_description
1 polymer ?
#
loop_
_entity_poly.entity_id
_entity_poly.type
_entity_poly.pdbx_seq_one_letter_code
_entity_poly.pdbx_strand_id
1 'polypeptide(L)'
;MSSWEQRGNYLIEVSQRCLKGRKTFDLCRSHLVQASQISKGTIYNHFTSEADLIIAVACADYRHWLMQAEQDNQQYSDPYLRFIFHHCQRLYRILSEQAFVIARVVPNEAILSQASDYYRERFERVLEQYQQWNAQTLMEIGEVSGFNRSELLCDYLRGAMINSDDAQKHYNYAEMYYQHSFAMTQLMGHSQKRPPNIKVFLQWLAEKQTEKTLVAG
;
A
#
# COMPACT_ATOMS: atom_id res chain seq x y z
N MET A 1 -22.20 -9.21 -4.79
CA MET A 1 -21.65 -9.09 -3.41
C MET A 1 -22.76 -9.36 -2.42
N SER A 2 -22.54 -10.23 -1.44
CA SER A 2 -23.55 -10.52 -0.41
C SER A 2 -23.66 -9.35 0.59
N SER A 3 -24.79 -9.25 1.30
CA SER A 3 -24.98 -8.24 2.36
C SER A 3 -23.95 -8.36 3.49
N TRP A 4 -23.42 -9.56 3.72
CA TRP A 4 -22.35 -9.82 4.67
C TRP A 4 -21.02 -9.21 4.18
N GLU A 5 -20.66 -9.40 2.91
CA GLU A 5 -19.43 -8.84 2.34
C GLU A 5 -19.45 -7.31 2.28
N GLN A 6 -20.59 -6.73 1.90
CA GLN A 6 -20.76 -5.27 1.88
C GLN A 6 -20.53 -4.67 3.28
N ARG A 7 -21.08 -5.31 4.31
CA ARG A 7 -20.88 -4.87 5.70
C ARG A 7 -19.44 -5.06 6.15
N GLY A 8 -18.81 -6.16 5.78
CA GLY A 8 -17.38 -6.40 6.05
C GLY A 8 -16.51 -5.30 5.45
N ASN A 9 -16.72 -4.95 4.18
CA ASN A 9 -15.98 -3.88 3.51
C ASN A 9 -16.20 -2.53 4.19
N TYR A 10 -17.44 -2.18 4.55
CA TYR A 10 -17.73 -0.95 5.30
C TYR A 10 -16.99 -0.90 6.64
N LEU A 11 -16.94 -2.00 7.40
CA LEU A 11 -16.20 -2.05 8.66
C LEU A 11 -14.69 -1.87 8.44
N ILE A 12 -14.13 -2.40 7.35
CA ILE A 12 -12.72 -2.19 7.01
C ILE A 12 -12.46 -0.72 6.64
N GLU A 13 -13.34 -0.08 5.88
CA GLU A 13 -13.26 1.36 5.57
C GLU A 13 -13.34 2.23 6.83
N VAL A 14 -14.23 1.91 7.77
CA VAL A 14 -14.29 2.56 9.09
C VAL A 14 -12.95 2.37 9.82
N SER A 15 -12.39 1.16 9.78
CA SER A 15 -11.12 0.85 10.45
C SER A 15 -9.96 1.67 9.89
N GLN A 16 -9.83 1.75 8.56
CA GLN A 16 -8.82 2.57 7.88
C GLN A 16 -8.98 4.06 8.24
N ARG A 17 -10.22 4.57 8.34
CA ARG A 17 -10.48 5.95 8.80
C ARG A 17 -10.06 6.17 10.25
N CYS A 18 -10.32 5.23 11.15
CA CYS A 18 -9.91 5.33 12.56
C CYS A 18 -8.38 5.29 12.74
N LEU A 19 -7.67 4.61 11.83
CA LEU A 19 -6.21 4.48 11.84
C LEU A 19 -5.49 5.65 11.13
N LYS A 20 -6.22 6.55 10.45
CA LYS A 20 -5.65 7.70 9.75
C LYS A 20 -4.78 8.54 10.70
N GLY A 21 -3.54 8.80 10.29
CA GLY A 21 -2.54 9.55 11.06
C GLY A 21 -1.89 8.79 12.22
N ARG A 22 -2.34 7.56 12.53
CA ARG A 22 -1.74 6.74 13.60
C ARG A 22 -0.46 6.06 13.13
N LYS A 23 0.45 5.82 14.08
CA LYS A 23 1.73 5.09 13.84
C LYS A 23 1.70 3.67 14.37
N THR A 24 0.86 3.41 15.35
CA THR A 24 0.64 2.10 15.98
C THR A 24 -0.74 1.57 15.63
N PHE A 25 -0.87 0.24 15.49
CA PHE A 25 -2.18 -0.39 15.33
C PHE A 25 -2.76 -0.69 16.71
N ASP A 26 -3.51 0.27 17.25
CA ASP A 26 -4.19 0.20 18.56
C ASP A 26 -5.72 0.15 18.41
N LEU A 27 -6.20 -0.12 17.18
CA LEU A 27 -7.62 -0.24 16.88
C LEU A 27 -8.11 -1.64 17.28
N CYS A 28 -9.04 -1.69 18.24
CA CYS A 28 -9.74 -2.90 18.62
C CYS A 28 -11.16 -2.95 18.02
N ARG A 29 -11.75 -4.16 17.92
CA ARG A 29 -13.15 -4.36 17.50
C ARG A 29 -14.16 -3.53 18.30
N SER A 30 -13.91 -3.28 19.58
CA SER A 30 -14.76 -2.44 20.43
C SER A 30 -14.82 -0.98 19.94
N HIS A 31 -13.73 -0.44 19.41
CA HIS A 31 -13.69 0.92 18.86
C HIS A 31 -14.59 1.07 17.63
N LEU A 32 -14.79 -0.01 16.87
CA LEU A 32 -15.65 0.00 15.69
C LEU A 32 -17.13 0.18 16.02
N VAL A 33 -17.59 -0.23 17.20
CA VAL A 33 -19.01 -0.11 17.60
C VAL A 33 -19.47 1.35 17.50
N GLN A 34 -18.70 2.26 18.11
CA GLN A 34 -19.00 3.69 18.10
C GLN A 34 -18.74 4.30 16.71
N ALA A 35 -17.66 3.90 16.05
CA ALA A 35 -17.26 4.49 14.77
C ALA A 35 -18.17 4.08 13.60
N SER A 36 -18.77 2.88 13.64
CA SER A 36 -19.56 2.34 12.54
C SER A 36 -21.07 2.34 12.79
N GLN A 37 -21.51 2.56 14.03
CA GLN A 37 -22.91 2.43 14.47
C GLN A 37 -23.49 1.02 14.21
N ILE A 38 -22.64 -0.01 14.22
CA ILE A 38 -23.04 -1.42 14.07
C ILE A 38 -22.94 -2.10 15.44
N SER A 39 -23.87 -3.02 15.71
CA SER A 39 -23.90 -3.74 16.99
C SER A 39 -22.60 -4.50 17.25
N LYS A 40 -22.21 -4.59 18.53
CA LYS A 40 -21.05 -5.36 18.98
C LYS A 40 -21.09 -6.80 18.48
N GLY A 41 -22.23 -7.49 18.60
CA GLY A 41 -22.39 -8.87 18.14
C GLY A 41 -22.09 -9.02 16.65
N THR A 42 -22.57 -8.08 15.83
CA THR A 42 -22.30 -8.10 14.39
C THR A 42 -20.82 -7.90 14.06
N ILE A 43 -20.13 -6.96 14.72
CA ILE A 43 -18.69 -6.73 14.50
C ILE A 43 -17.88 -7.97 14.89
N TYR A 44 -18.20 -8.59 16.02
CA TYR A 44 -17.49 -9.77 16.51
C TYR A 44 -17.74 -11.01 15.64
N ASN A 45 -18.87 -11.05 14.92
CA ASN A 45 -19.14 -12.06 13.90
C ASN A 45 -18.33 -11.83 12.62
N HIS A 46 -17.97 -10.57 12.30
CA HIS A 46 -17.13 -10.25 11.14
C HIS A 46 -15.64 -10.39 11.43
N PHE A 47 -15.22 -10.13 12.66
CA PHE A 47 -13.84 -10.27 13.13
C PHE A 47 -13.86 -11.05 14.45
N THR A 48 -13.47 -12.32 14.39
CA THR A 48 -13.49 -13.23 15.55
C THR A 48 -12.35 -12.93 16.52
N SER A 49 -11.27 -12.32 16.04
CA SER A 49 -10.13 -11.84 16.83
C SER A 49 -9.70 -10.43 16.40
N GLU A 50 -8.79 -9.80 17.15
CA GLU A 50 -8.14 -8.55 16.69
C GLU A 50 -7.20 -8.83 15.51
N ALA A 51 -6.64 -10.03 15.41
CA ALA A 51 -5.85 -10.44 14.26
C ALA A 51 -6.68 -10.44 12.97
N ASP A 52 -7.93 -10.92 13.01
CA ASP A 52 -8.84 -10.81 11.85
C ASP A 52 -9.00 -9.36 11.38
N LEU A 53 -9.16 -8.42 12.31
CA LEU A 53 -9.29 -7.00 11.98
C LEU A 53 -8.02 -6.45 11.33
N ILE A 54 -6.85 -6.73 11.91
CA ILE A 54 -5.55 -6.32 11.37
C ILE A 54 -5.36 -6.87 9.95
N ILE A 55 -5.60 -8.17 9.77
CA ILE A 55 -5.42 -8.85 8.49
C ILE A 55 -6.44 -8.38 7.46
N ALA A 56 -7.67 -8.04 7.87
CA ALA A 56 -8.66 -7.46 6.98
C ALA A 56 -8.25 -6.07 6.46
N VAL A 57 -7.68 -5.21 7.31
CA VAL A 57 -7.12 -3.91 6.90
C VAL A 57 -5.94 -4.12 5.95
N ALA A 58 -5.05 -5.07 6.24
CA ALA A 58 -3.96 -5.44 5.34
C ALA A 58 -4.47 -5.90 3.97
N CYS A 59 -5.48 -6.77 3.94
CA CYS A 59 -6.11 -7.22 2.70
C CYS A 59 -6.61 -6.04 1.86
N ALA A 60 -7.28 -5.07 2.49
CA ALA A 60 -7.80 -3.90 1.77
C ALA A 60 -6.68 -3.02 1.19
N ASP A 61 -5.58 -2.83 1.92
CA ASP A 61 -4.43 -2.07 1.42
C ASP A 61 -3.77 -2.75 0.21
N TYR A 62 -3.50 -4.05 0.28
CA TYR A 62 -2.93 -4.80 -0.84
C TYR A 62 -3.87 -4.87 -2.05
N ARG A 63 -5.19 -5.02 -1.82
CA ARG A 63 -6.18 -4.96 -2.90
C ARG A 63 -6.18 -3.60 -3.58
N HIS A 64 -6.09 -2.52 -2.81
CA HIS A 64 -5.98 -1.20 -3.39
C HIS A 64 -4.71 -1.07 -4.25
N TRP A 65 -3.56 -1.58 -3.79
CA TRP A 65 -2.35 -1.53 -4.60
C TRP A 65 -2.46 -2.37 -5.86
N LEU A 66 -3.12 -3.53 -5.83
CA LEU A 66 -3.40 -4.31 -7.03
C LEU A 66 -4.32 -3.56 -8.02
N MET A 67 -5.40 -2.94 -7.54
CA MET A 67 -6.26 -2.11 -8.40
C MET A 67 -5.49 -0.93 -9.01
N GLN A 68 -4.59 -0.30 -8.24
CA GLN A 68 -3.72 0.75 -8.77
C GLN A 68 -2.75 0.19 -9.81
N ALA A 69 -2.15 -0.97 -9.57
CA ALA A 69 -1.26 -1.63 -10.52
C ALA A 69 -1.96 -1.96 -11.85
N GLU A 70 -3.23 -2.37 -11.83
CA GLU A 70 -4.04 -2.56 -13.03
C GLU A 70 -4.23 -1.25 -13.82
N GLN A 71 -4.47 -0.13 -13.13
CA GLN A 71 -4.54 1.19 -13.77
C GLN A 71 -3.18 1.60 -14.34
N ASP A 72 -2.10 1.35 -13.60
CA ASP A 72 -0.74 1.69 -14.01
C ASP A 72 -0.31 0.89 -15.25
N ASN A 73 -0.78 -0.36 -15.40
CA ASN A 73 -0.58 -1.18 -16.61
C ASN A 73 -1.19 -0.52 -17.86
N GLN A 74 -2.27 0.23 -17.71
CA GLN A 74 -2.92 0.95 -18.81
C GLN A 74 -2.25 2.31 -19.05
N GLN A 75 -1.79 2.97 -17.99
CA GLN A 75 -1.20 4.31 -18.06
C GLN A 75 0.25 4.32 -18.58
N TYR A 76 1.05 3.32 -18.20
CA TYR A 76 2.48 3.28 -18.50
C TYR A 76 2.84 2.03 -19.31
N SER A 77 3.12 2.23 -20.60
CA SER A 77 3.59 1.17 -21.50
C SER A 77 5.03 0.73 -21.21
N ASP A 78 5.87 1.64 -20.72
CA ASP A 78 7.23 1.30 -20.27
C ASP A 78 7.16 0.67 -18.87
N PRO A 79 7.53 -0.61 -18.70
CA PRO A 79 7.45 -1.31 -17.41
C PRO A 79 8.36 -0.66 -16.35
N TYR A 80 9.45 0.00 -16.76
CA TYR A 80 10.32 0.71 -15.84
C TYR A 80 9.61 1.93 -15.25
N LEU A 81 9.01 2.78 -16.09
CA LEU A 81 8.23 3.93 -15.61
C LEU A 81 7.01 3.48 -14.80
N ARG A 82 6.33 2.42 -15.25
CA ARG A 82 5.20 1.83 -14.52
C ARG A 82 5.57 1.47 -13.09
N PHE A 83 6.66 0.74 -12.91
CA PHE A 83 7.13 0.33 -11.59
C PHE A 83 7.51 1.52 -10.70
N ILE A 84 8.26 2.48 -11.26
CA ILE A 84 8.68 3.69 -10.54
C ILE A 84 7.45 4.50 -10.08
N PHE A 85 6.51 4.79 -10.97
CA PHE A 85 5.35 5.62 -10.63
C PHE A 85 4.34 4.89 -9.74
N HIS A 86 4.20 3.57 -9.88
CA HIS A 86 3.38 2.76 -8.96
C HIS A 86 3.81 2.95 -7.49
N HIS A 87 5.12 2.81 -7.22
CA HIS A 87 5.64 2.93 -5.87
C HIS A 87 5.69 4.38 -5.37
N CYS A 88 5.95 5.35 -6.25
CA CYS A 88 5.80 6.77 -5.92
C CYS A 88 4.35 7.13 -5.56
N GLN A 89 3.36 6.63 -6.32
CA GLN A 89 1.93 6.84 -6.06
C GLN A 89 1.52 6.23 -4.72
N ARG A 90 2.00 5.02 -4.40
CA ARG A 90 1.77 4.38 -3.09
C ARG A 90 2.30 5.24 -1.94
N LEU A 91 3.53 5.76 -2.06
CA LEU A 91 4.10 6.65 -1.05
C LEU A 91 3.34 7.98 -0.95
N TYR A 92 2.94 8.56 -2.08
CA TYR A 92 2.12 9.77 -2.13
C TYR A 92 0.77 9.58 -1.43
N ARG A 93 0.10 8.45 -1.66
CA ARG A 93 -1.17 8.13 -0.99
C ARG A 93 -0.98 8.07 0.51
N ILE A 94 0.02 7.33 0.99
CA ILE A 94 0.33 7.20 2.42
C ILE A 94 0.48 8.58 3.07
N LEU A 95 1.31 9.44 2.49
CA LEU A 95 1.62 10.75 3.09
C LEU A 95 0.45 11.73 2.95
N SER A 96 -0.20 11.77 1.79
CA SER A 96 -1.21 12.78 1.48
C SER A 96 -2.59 12.47 2.08
N GLU A 97 -2.90 11.18 2.27
CA GLU A 97 -4.09 10.73 2.97
C GLU A 97 -3.80 10.38 4.43
N GLN A 98 -2.55 10.54 4.91
CA GLN A 98 -2.14 10.08 6.23
C GLN A 98 -2.58 8.63 6.49
N ALA A 99 -2.53 7.79 5.46
CA ALA A 99 -2.99 6.41 5.55
C ALA A 99 -2.06 5.62 6.49
N PHE A 100 -2.65 4.73 7.28
CA PHE A 100 -1.86 3.89 8.17
C PHE A 100 -0.92 2.99 7.38
N VAL A 101 0.37 2.98 7.72
CA VAL A 101 1.35 2.11 7.06
C VAL A 101 1.23 0.70 7.61
N ILE A 102 0.36 -0.12 7.01
CA ILE A 102 0.13 -1.51 7.43
C ILE A 102 1.39 -2.37 7.40
N ALA A 103 2.37 -1.97 6.60
CA ALA A 103 3.70 -2.56 6.56
C ALA A 103 4.48 -2.43 7.89
N ARG A 104 4.02 -1.68 8.89
CA ARG A 104 4.58 -1.76 10.25
C ARG A 104 4.20 -3.04 10.99
N VAL A 105 3.07 -3.63 10.61
CA VAL A 105 2.41 -4.71 11.36
C VAL A 105 2.53 -6.03 10.63
N VAL A 106 2.41 -6.03 9.30
CA VAL A 106 2.42 -7.24 8.46
C VAL A 106 3.52 -7.20 7.41
N PRO A 107 4.08 -8.34 6.98
CA PRO A 107 3.78 -9.69 7.48
C PRO A 107 4.29 -9.89 8.91
N ASN A 108 3.53 -10.65 9.71
CA ASN A 108 3.88 -11.05 11.07
C ASN A 108 3.18 -12.39 11.37
N GLU A 109 3.98 -13.45 11.45
CA GLU A 109 3.49 -14.83 11.62
C GLU A 109 2.66 -15.00 12.88
N ALA A 110 2.99 -14.32 13.98
CA ALA A 110 2.23 -14.41 15.22
C ALA A 110 0.83 -13.80 15.09
N ILE A 111 0.66 -12.79 14.24
CA ILE A 111 -0.67 -12.22 13.94
C ILE A 111 -1.42 -13.16 12.98
N LEU A 112 -0.75 -13.66 11.94
CA LEU A 112 -1.35 -14.57 10.96
C LEU A 112 -1.85 -15.87 11.61
N SER A 113 -1.11 -16.43 12.56
CA SER A 113 -1.49 -17.63 13.30
C SER A 113 -2.71 -17.43 14.20
N GLN A 114 -3.02 -16.18 14.57
CA GLN A 114 -4.17 -15.82 15.40
C GLN A 114 -5.39 -15.35 14.57
N ALA A 115 -5.21 -15.14 13.27
CA ALA A 115 -6.30 -14.85 12.35
C ALA A 115 -7.04 -16.14 11.99
N SER A 116 -8.36 -16.03 11.85
CA SER A 116 -9.19 -17.08 11.28
C SER A 116 -8.74 -17.46 9.88
N ASP A 117 -9.00 -18.70 9.49
CA ASP A 117 -8.59 -19.23 8.18
C ASP A 117 -9.17 -18.39 7.04
N TYR A 118 -10.39 -17.86 7.21
CA TYR A 118 -11.02 -16.96 6.25
C TYR A 118 -10.17 -15.72 5.91
N TYR A 119 -9.61 -15.04 6.92
CA TYR A 119 -8.78 -13.85 6.68
C TYR A 119 -7.35 -14.22 6.30
N ARG A 120 -6.83 -15.31 6.85
CA ARG A 120 -5.48 -15.81 6.52
C ARG A 120 -5.37 -16.16 5.04
N GLU A 121 -6.25 -17.01 4.53
CA GLU A 121 -6.27 -17.42 3.11
C GLU A 121 -6.48 -16.22 2.17
N ARG A 122 -7.33 -15.27 2.56
CA ARG A 122 -7.56 -14.04 1.79
C ARG A 122 -6.31 -13.17 1.73
N PHE A 123 -5.58 -13.07 2.84
CA PHE A 123 -4.35 -12.29 2.91
C PHE A 123 -3.22 -12.94 2.12
N GLU A 124 -3.02 -14.24 2.27
CA GLU A 124 -2.04 -15.00 1.49
C GLU A 124 -2.28 -14.83 -0.01
N ARG A 125 -3.53 -14.98 -0.46
CA ARG A 125 -3.88 -14.80 -1.88
C ARG A 125 -3.59 -13.40 -2.41
N VAL A 126 -4.00 -12.35 -1.69
CA VAL A 126 -3.78 -10.97 -2.18
C VAL A 126 -2.30 -10.57 -2.10
N LEU A 127 -1.57 -11.06 -1.10
CA LEU A 127 -0.14 -10.84 -0.96
C LEU A 127 0.60 -11.52 -2.11
N GLU A 128 0.29 -12.79 -2.40
CA GLU A 128 0.86 -13.55 -3.52
C GLU A 128 0.60 -12.85 -4.86
N GLN A 129 -0.63 -12.41 -5.11
CA GLN A 129 -0.96 -11.65 -6.32
C GLN A 129 -0.11 -10.38 -6.47
N TYR A 130 0.07 -9.62 -5.39
CA TYR A 130 0.87 -8.40 -5.44
C TYR A 130 2.37 -8.71 -5.60
N GLN A 131 2.87 -9.77 -4.96
CA GLN A 131 4.24 -10.25 -5.15
C GLN A 131 4.48 -10.71 -6.58
N GLN A 132 3.52 -11.43 -7.18
CA GLN A 132 3.59 -11.87 -8.57
C GLN A 132 3.61 -10.69 -9.53
N TRP A 133 2.77 -9.66 -9.33
CA TRP A 133 2.81 -8.44 -10.15
C TRP A 133 4.16 -7.73 -10.08
N ASN A 134 4.75 -7.63 -8.88
CA ASN A 134 6.09 -7.05 -8.69
C ASN A 134 7.15 -7.87 -9.43
N ALA A 135 7.16 -9.19 -9.25
CA ALA A 135 8.13 -10.08 -9.89
C ALA A 135 8.02 -10.03 -11.42
N GLN A 136 6.80 -10.08 -11.96
CA GLN A 136 6.54 -9.99 -13.39
C GLN A 136 7.01 -8.65 -13.97
N THR A 137 6.69 -7.54 -13.31
CA THR A 137 7.11 -6.22 -13.78
C THR A 137 8.64 -6.08 -13.74
N LEU A 138 9.31 -6.61 -12.71
CA LEU A 138 10.77 -6.62 -12.65
C LEU A 138 11.39 -7.46 -13.78
N MET A 139 10.80 -8.61 -14.10
CA MET A 139 11.22 -9.45 -15.22
C MET A 139 11.10 -8.70 -16.56
N GLU A 140 10.01 -7.95 -16.77
CA GLU A 140 9.79 -7.13 -17.96
C GLU A 140 10.77 -5.95 -18.07
N ILE A 141 11.20 -5.37 -16.94
CA ILE A 141 12.24 -4.33 -16.91
C ILE A 141 13.60 -4.89 -17.33
N GLY A 142 13.83 -6.18 -17.05
CA GLY A 142 15.04 -6.93 -17.34
C GLY A 142 15.79 -7.31 -16.07
N GLU A 143 16.10 -8.59 -15.93
CA GLU A 143 16.85 -9.12 -14.80
C GLU A 143 18.34 -8.77 -14.87
N VAL A 144 18.91 -8.40 -13.72
CA VAL A 144 20.36 -8.17 -13.57
C VAL A 144 20.88 -9.16 -12.54
N SER A 145 21.78 -10.04 -12.97
CA SER A 145 22.31 -11.13 -12.15
C SER A 145 23.20 -10.63 -10.98
N GLY A 146 23.40 -11.50 -10.00
CA GLY A 146 24.39 -11.34 -8.92
C GLY A 146 23.80 -11.16 -7.52
N PHE A 147 22.57 -10.63 -7.38
CA PHE A 147 21.92 -10.45 -6.07
C PHE A 147 20.43 -10.75 -6.15
N ASN A 148 19.81 -11.04 -5.00
CA ASN A 148 18.35 -11.11 -4.88
C ASN A 148 17.74 -9.70 -4.89
N ARG A 149 17.59 -9.13 -6.09
CA ARG A 149 17.12 -7.75 -6.30
C ARG A 149 15.67 -7.56 -5.87
N SER A 150 14.84 -8.59 -6.02
CA SER A 150 13.43 -8.56 -5.58
C SER A 150 13.32 -8.37 -4.08
N GLU A 151 14.07 -9.15 -3.29
CA GLU A 151 14.12 -9.04 -1.83
C GLU A 151 14.64 -7.68 -1.37
N LEU A 152 15.80 -7.25 -1.90
CA LEU A 152 16.40 -5.96 -1.56
C LEU A 152 15.45 -4.78 -1.85
N LEU A 153 14.74 -4.84 -2.96
CA LEU A 153 13.79 -3.81 -3.35
C LEU A 153 12.54 -3.83 -2.46
N CYS A 154 12.01 -5.01 -2.12
CA CYS A 154 10.91 -5.16 -1.18
C CYS A 154 11.24 -4.55 0.19
N ASP A 155 12.43 -4.85 0.72
CA ASP A 155 12.89 -4.33 2.01
C ASP A 155 13.05 -2.80 1.98
N TYR A 156 13.65 -2.28 0.92
CA TYR A 156 13.76 -0.85 0.71
C TYR A 156 12.39 -0.17 0.63
N LEU A 157 11.47 -0.70 -0.19
CA LEU A 157 10.13 -0.13 -0.36
C LEU A 157 9.36 -0.12 0.97
N ARG A 158 9.44 -1.22 1.73
CA ARG A 158 8.88 -1.31 3.09
C ARG A 158 9.45 -0.21 3.99
N GLY A 159 10.78 -0.13 4.08
CA GLY A 159 11.46 0.87 4.91
C GLY A 159 11.18 2.31 4.47
N ALA A 160 11.13 2.57 3.17
CA ALA A 160 10.88 3.90 2.61
C ALA A 160 9.51 4.44 3.00
N MET A 161 8.46 3.61 3.00
CA MET A 161 7.13 4.03 3.45
C MET A 161 7.11 4.35 4.95
N ILE A 162 7.66 3.45 5.78
CA ILE A 162 7.68 3.61 7.24
C ILE A 162 8.47 4.87 7.61
N ASN A 163 9.70 5.00 7.10
CA ASN A 163 10.59 6.10 7.43
C ASN A 163 10.07 7.45 6.92
N SER A 164 9.43 7.49 5.75
CA SER A 164 8.87 8.74 5.23
C SER A 164 7.66 9.19 6.03
N ASP A 165 6.82 8.26 6.47
CA ASP A 165 5.70 8.55 7.34
C ASP A 165 6.15 8.93 8.77
N ASP A 166 7.17 8.26 9.34
CA ASP A 166 7.73 8.59 10.67
C ASP A 166 8.41 9.96 10.67
N ALA A 167 9.15 10.29 9.60
CA ALA A 167 9.77 11.60 9.42
C ALA A 167 8.78 12.71 9.05
N GLN A 168 7.48 12.40 8.94
CA GLN A 168 6.43 13.34 8.56
C GLN A 168 6.75 14.10 7.26
N LYS A 169 7.33 13.40 6.27
CA LYS A 169 7.68 14.02 5.00
C LYS A 169 6.41 14.55 4.33
N HIS A 170 6.49 15.75 3.77
CA HIS A 170 5.36 16.31 3.04
C HIS A 170 5.19 15.60 1.68
N TYR A 171 3.96 15.22 1.36
CA TYR A 171 3.60 14.52 0.12
C TYR A 171 3.85 15.32 -1.16
N ASN A 172 4.14 16.62 -1.05
CA ASN A 172 4.34 17.53 -2.19
C ASN A 172 5.82 17.89 -2.42
N TYR A 173 6.76 17.12 -1.87
CA TYR A 173 8.19 17.32 -2.12
C TYR A 173 8.68 16.44 -3.28
N ALA A 174 8.89 17.05 -4.45
CA ALA A 174 9.34 16.36 -5.66
C ALA A 174 10.69 15.65 -5.46
N GLU A 175 11.60 16.25 -4.68
CA GLU A 175 12.93 15.71 -4.39
C GLU A 175 12.85 14.34 -3.71
N MET A 176 11.82 14.11 -2.88
CA MET A 176 11.61 12.83 -2.22
C MET A 176 11.32 11.74 -3.25
N TYR A 177 10.42 11.99 -4.21
CA TYR A 177 10.07 11.03 -5.25
C TYR A 177 11.22 10.81 -6.23
N TYR A 178 11.97 11.89 -6.53
CA TYR A 178 13.20 11.78 -7.31
C TYR A 178 14.24 10.88 -6.63
N GLN A 179 14.52 11.09 -5.35
CA GLN A 179 15.41 10.20 -4.58
C GLN A 179 14.87 8.77 -4.52
N HIS A 180 13.56 8.61 -4.32
CA HIS A 180 12.92 7.31 -4.24
C HIS A 180 13.09 6.53 -5.56
N SER A 181 12.85 7.17 -6.70
CA SER A 181 13.05 6.58 -8.03
C SER A 181 14.50 6.26 -8.36
N PHE A 182 15.43 7.14 -7.96
CA PHE A 182 16.85 6.87 -8.09
C PHE A 182 17.25 5.60 -7.32
N ALA A 183 16.86 5.51 -6.04
CA ALA A 183 17.16 4.34 -5.21
C ALA A 183 16.56 3.04 -5.78
N MET A 184 15.29 3.06 -6.22
CA MET A 184 14.69 1.90 -6.89
C MET A 184 15.49 1.48 -8.14
N THR A 185 15.91 2.45 -8.95
CA THR A 185 16.70 2.18 -10.16
C THR A 185 18.02 1.48 -9.86
N GLN A 186 18.73 1.94 -8.82
CA GLN A 186 19.98 1.30 -8.38
C GLN A 186 19.73 -0.09 -7.80
N LEU A 187 18.69 -0.25 -6.98
CA LEU A 187 18.33 -1.51 -6.35
C LEU A 187 17.80 -2.57 -7.33
N MET A 188 17.26 -2.16 -8.47
CA MET A 188 16.94 -3.06 -9.59
C MET A 188 18.19 -3.46 -10.41
N GLY A 189 19.36 -2.86 -10.14
CA GLY A 189 20.60 -3.13 -10.87
C GLY A 189 20.78 -2.34 -12.17
N HIS A 190 19.89 -1.39 -12.44
CA HIS A 190 19.86 -0.62 -13.69
C HIS A 190 20.57 0.73 -13.55
N SER A 191 21.78 0.75 -13.00
CA SER A 191 22.54 1.99 -12.69
C SER A 191 22.81 2.88 -13.91
N GLN A 192 22.79 2.29 -15.12
CA GLN A 192 22.95 3.00 -16.39
C GLN A 192 21.64 3.65 -16.89
N LYS A 193 20.48 3.21 -16.40
CA LYS A 193 19.20 3.84 -16.73
C LYS A 193 19.10 5.20 -16.05
N ARG A 194 18.58 6.18 -16.77
CA ARG A 194 18.30 7.52 -16.23
C ARG A 194 16.90 7.49 -15.59
N PRO A 195 16.78 7.67 -14.27
CA PRO A 195 15.46 7.81 -13.65
C PRO A 195 14.76 9.08 -14.13
N PRO A 196 13.42 9.16 -13.98
CA PRO A 196 12.68 10.38 -14.24
C PRO A 196 13.34 11.56 -13.51
N ASN A 197 13.57 12.65 -14.23
CA ASN A 197 14.20 13.82 -13.64
C ASN A 197 13.21 14.58 -12.72
N ILE A 198 13.73 15.51 -11.94
CA ILE A 198 12.92 16.29 -10.98
C ILE A 198 11.74 17.03 -11.64
N LYS A 199 11.87 17.50 -12.89
CA LYS A 199 10.78 18.21 -13.59
C LYS A 199 9.59 17.29 -13.85
N VAL A 200 9.84 16.00 -14.10
CA VAL A 200 8.77 15.00 -14.26
C VAL A 200 7.98 14.86 -12.97
N PHE A 201 8.65 14.81 -11.81
CA PHE A 201 7.96 14.73 -10.52
C PHE A 201 7.22 16.01 -10.14
N LEU A 202 7.76 17.18 -10.48
CA LEU A 202 7.04 18.45 -10.30
C LEU A 202 5.74 18.48 -11.11
N GLN A 203 5.80 18.03 -12.37
CA GLN A 203 4.61 17.93 -13.22
C GLN A 203 3.61 16.90 -12.67
N TRP A 204 4.08 15.70 -12.33
CA TRP A 204 3.26 14.63 -11.76
C TRP A 204 2.52 15.08 -10.49
N LEU A 205 3.19 15.84 -9.60
CA LEU A 205 2.55 16.39 -8.40
C LEU A 205 1.50 17.47 -8.72
N ALA A 206 1.74 18.31 -9.72
CA ALA A 206 0.77 19.32 -10.16
C ALA A 206 -0.51 18.68 -10.74
N GLU A 207 -0.37 17.59 -11.50
CA GLU A 207 -1.50 16.78 -11.99
C GLU A 207 -2.30 16.20 -10.83
N LYS A 208 -1.63 15.65 -9.81
CA LYS A 208 -2.27 15.10 -8.61
C LYS A 208 -3.02 16.14 -7.76
N GLN A 209 -2.55 17.38 -7.71
CA GLN A 209 -3.27 18.47 -7.04
C GLN A 209 -4.53 18.87 -7.81
N THR A 210 -4.47 18.87 -9.14
CA THR A 210 -5.60 19.17 -10.00
C THR A 210 -6.69 18.11 -9.87
N GLU A 211 -6.32 16.82 -9.88
CA GLU A 211 -7.23 15.70 -9.61
C GLU A 211 -7.94 15.84 -8.25
N LYS A 212 -7.19 16.19 -7.19
CA LYS A 212 -7.78 16.38 -5.85
C LYS A 212 -8.78 17.53 -5.79
N THR A 213 -8.52 18.61 -6.51
CA THR A 213 -9.41 19.78 -6.53
C THR A 213 -10.71 19.45 -7.25
N LEU A 214 -10.65 18.68 -8.34
CA LEU A 214 -11.82 18.25 -9.11
C LEU A 214 -12.71 17.24 -8.37
N VAL A 215 -12.14 16.41 -7.49
CA VAL A 215 -12.91 15.45 -6.68
C VAL A 215 -13.51 16.09 -5.42
N ALA A 216 -12.98 17.23 -4.98
CA ALA A 216 -13.43 17.94 -3.78
C ALA A 216 -14.48 19.04 -4.04
N GLY A 217 -14.71 19.41 -5.30
CA GLY A 217 -15.74 20.37 -5.74
C GLY A 217 -16.99 19.69 -6.25
#